data_AF-A0A9W6QTR8-F1
#
_entry.id   AF-A0A9W6QTR8-F1
#
_cell.length_a   1.000
_cell.length_b   1.000
_cell.length_c   1.000
_cell.angle_alpha   90.00
_cell.angle_beta   90.00
_cell.angle_gamma   90.00
#
_symmetry.space_group_name_H-M   'P 1'
#
loop_
_entity.id
_entity.type
_entity.pdbx_description
1 polymer ?
#
loop_
_entity_poly.entity_id
_entity_poly.type
_entity_poly.pdbx_seq_one_letter_code
_entity_poly.pdbx_strand_id
1 'polypeptide(L)'
;MAAAVEAADDPVVPLVAMSVSYLGEGNDRAVTEAELYLAATHRPELRPLADCWRTALITVLASRFPLNRARAAAVFLDGALLDALSNPTPLTPAAVAEALRDLLGTPVR
;
A
#
# COMPACT_ATOMS: atom_id res chain seq x y z
N MET A 1 -5.93 -3.84 -9.87
CA MET A 1 -5.25 -2.82 -9.06
C MET A 1 -4.75 -1.68 -9.93
N ALA A 2 -3.79 -1.94 -10.84
CA ALA A 2 -3.19 -0.91 -11.71
C ALA A 2 -4.21 -0.07 -12.48
N ALA A 3 -5.07 -0.70 -13.30
CA ALA A 3 -6.01 0.03 -14.19
C ALA A 3 -6.99 0.99 -13.46
N ALA A 4 -7.51 0.61 -12.28
CA ALA A 4 -8.45 1.45 -11.52
C ALA A 4 -7.75 2.64 -10.85
N VAL A 5 -6.53 2.43 -10.36
CA VAL A 5 -5.70 3.51 -9.81
C VAL A 5 -5.23 4.40 -10.96
N GLU A 6 -4.84 3.84 -12.11
CA GLU A 6 -4.40 4.48 -13.36
C GLU A 6 -5.42 5.44 -13.98
N ALA A 7 -6.68 5.05 -14.00
CA ALA A 7 -7.74 5.84 -14.64
C ALA A 7 -8.41 6.89 -13.72
N ALA A 8 -8.15 6.85 -12.40
CA ALA A 8 -8.80 7.75 -11.45
C ALA A 8 -8.14 9.13 -11.40
N ASP A 9 -8.96 10.19 -11.33
CA ASP A 9 -8.47 11.57 -11.12
C ASP A 9 -7.78 11.73 -9.75
N ASP A 10 -8.32 11.08 -8.71
CA ASP A 10 -7.67 10.91 -7.40
C ASP A 10 -7.28 9.43 -7.22
N PRO A 11 -5.99 9.05 -7.38
CA PRO A 11 -5.54 7.68 -7.23
C PRO A 11 -5.59 7.17 -5.78
N VAL A 12 -5.77 8.06 -4.78
CA VAL A 12 -5.84 7.66 -3.36
C VAL A 12 -7.16 6.99 -3.02
N VAL A 13 -8.27 7.46 -3.59
CA VAL A 13 -9.61 6.87 -3.36
C VAL A 13 -9.66 5.38 -3.71
N PRO A 14 -9.33 4.95 -4.95
CA PRO A 14 -9.35 3.53 -5.28
C PRO A 14 -8.30 2.75 -4.52
N LEU A 15 -7.14 3.34 -4.21
CA LEU A 15 -6.09 2.67 -3.42
C LEU A 15 -6.60 2.30 -2.02
N VAL A 16 -7.19 3.26 -1.29
CA VAL A 16 -7.72 3.02 0.05
C VAL A 16 -8.91 2.06 0.01
N ALA A 17 -9.82 2.21 -0.94
CA ALA A 17 -10.96 1.29 -1.08
C ALA A 17 -10.50 -0.15 -1.33
N MET A 18 -9.47 -0.34 -2.15
CA MET A 18 -8.87 -1.65 -2.39
C MET A 18 -8.18 -2.21 -1.16
N SER A 19 -7.46 -1.40 -0.40
CA SER A 19 -6.86 -1.82 0.87
C SER A 19 -7.91 -2.27 1.89
N VAL A 20 -9.02 -1.54 2.01
CA VAL A 20 -10.14 -1.93 2.87
C VAL A 20 -10.75 -3.26 2.39
N SER A 21 -10.97 -3.41 1.08
CA SER A 21 -11.49 -4.66 0.53
C SER A 21 -10.54 -5.85 0.75
N TYR A 22 -9.23 -5.62 0.67
CA TYR A 22 -8.21 -6.63 0.91
C TYR A 22 -8.17 -7.09 2.37
N LEU A 23 -8.48 -6.19 3.31
CA LEU A 23 -8.60 -6.46 4.75
C LEU A 23 -10.00 -6.94 5.17
N GLY A 24 -10.93 -7.14 4.23
CA GLY A 24 -12.31 -7.55 4.50
C GLY A 24 -12.45 -8.94 5.12
N GLU A 25 -13.69 -9.46 5.18
CA GLU A 25 -14.00 -10.73 5.85
C GLU A 25 -13.10 -11.89 5.36
N GLY A 26 -12.47 -12.60 6.30
CA GLY A 26 -11.54 -13.69 6.00
C GLY A 26 -10.12 -13.21 5.65
N ASN A 27 -9.59 -12.23 6.37
CA ASN A 27 -8.27 -11.61 6.17
C ASN A 27 -7.04 -12.56 6.24
N ASP A 28 -7.22 -13.87 6.23
CA ASP A 28 -6.18 -14.91 6.22
C ASP A 28 -5.13 -14.66 5.15
N ARG A 29 -5.55 -14.18 3.96
CA ARG A 29 -4.63 -13.79 2.90
C ARG A 29 -3.75 -12.61 3.31
N ALA A 30 -4.34 -11.58 3.93
CA ALA A 30 -3.62 -10.40 4.37
C ALA A 30 -2.63 -10.73 5.49
N VAL A 31 -3.03 -11.59 6.43
CA VAL A 31 -2.16 -12.11 7.48
C VAL A 31 -1.00 -12.92 6.89
N THR A 32 -1.28 -13.84 5.96
CA THR A 32 -0.25 -14.65 5.30
C THR A 32 0.77 -13.80 4.55
N GLU A 33 0.32 -12.80 3.80
CA GLU A 33 1.21 -11.89 3.07
C GLU A 33 2.03 -11.00 4.03
N ALA A 34 1.46 -10.57 5.17
CA ALA A 34 2.18 -9.86 6.22
C ALA A 34 3.24 -10.74 6.92
N GLU A 35 2.94 -12.01 7.21
CA GLU A 35 3.88 -12.97 7.76
C GLU A 35 5.06 -13.24 6.81
N LEU A 36 4.77 -13.40 5.51
CA LEU A 36 5.79 -13.54 4.48
C LEU A 36 6.71 -12.30 4.45
N TYR A 37 6.13 -11.10 4.52
CA TYR A 37 6.86 -9.86 4.55
C TYR A 37 7.83 -9.78 5.73
N LEU A 38 7.36 -10.16 6.93
CA LEU A 38 8.19 -10.21 8.14
C LEU A 38 9.25 -11.31 8.06
N ALA A 39 8.93 -12.48 7.50
CA ALA A 39 9.88 -13.58 7.34
C ALA A 39 11.09 -13.20 6.45
N ALA A 40 10.89 -12.32 5.47
CA ALA A 40 11.96 -11.82 4.60
C ALA A 40 13.04 -11.01 5.33
N THR A 41 12.78 -10.56 6.56
CA THR A 41 13.80 -9.92 7.42
C THR A 41 14.88 -10.91 7.88
N HIS A 42 14.52 -12.18 8.03
CA HIS A 42 15.41 -13.26 8.47
C HIS A 42 15.83 -14.18 7.33
N ARG A 43 15.05 -14.24 6.24
CA ARG A 43 15.27 -15.11 5.07
C ARG A 43 15.38 -14.27 3.80
N PRO A 44 16.59 -13.80 3.44
CA PRO A 44 16.80 -12.91 2.29
C PRO A 44 16.24 -13.45 0.96
N GLU A 45 16.20 -14.76 0.80
CA GLU A 45 15.63 -15.46 -0.36
C GLU A 45 14.13 -15.18 -0.56
N LEU A 46 13.41 -14.75 0.48
CA LEU A 46 11.98 -14.40 0.38
C LEU A 46 11.76 -12.94 -0.07
N ARG A 47 12.79 -12.10 -0.08
CA ARG A 47 12.65 -10.67 -0.42
C ARG A 47 12.03 -10.42 -1.80
N PRO A 48 12.37 -11.15 -2.88
CA PRO A 48 11.74 -10.93 -4.18
C PRO A 48 10.23 -11.17 -4.15
N LEU A 49 9.79 -12.18 -3.38
CA LEU A 49 8.37 -12.49 -3.24
C LEU A 49 7.65 -11.45 -2.37
N ALA A 50 8.26 -11.07 -1.23
CA ALA A 50 7.75 -10.05 -0.33
C ALA A 50 7.67 -8.65 -0.96
N ASP A 51 8.56 -8.35 -1.93
CA ASP A 51 8.63 -7.04 -2.58
C ASP A 51 7.76 -6.93 -3.85
N CYS A 52 7.18 -8.05 -4.32
CA CYS A 52 6.40 -8.10 -5.56
C CYS A 52 5.25 -7.08 -5.56
N TRP A 53 4.45 -7.06 -4.49
CA TRP A 53 3.34 -6.12 -4.35
C TRP A 53 3.81 -4.67 -4.27
N ARG A 54 4.86 -4.41 -3.47
CA ARG A 54 5.41 -3.05 -3.33
C ARG A 54 5.96 -2.53 -4.65
N THR A 55 6.70 -3.33 -5.39
CA THR A 55 7.23 -2.95 -6.71
C THR A 55 6.11 -2.63 -7.69
N ALA A 56 5.03 -3.41 -7.70
CA ALA A 56 3.86 -3.12 -8.53
C ALA A 56 3.18 -1.81 -8.13
N LEU A 57 2.97 -1.56 -6.83
CA LEU A 57 2.39 -0.32 -6.32
C LEU A 57 3.25 0.90 -6.67
N ILE A 58 4.57 0.82 -6.45
CA ILE A 58 5.51 1.89 -6.81
C ILE A 58 5.44 2.18 -8.30
N THR A 59 5.39 1.14 -9.15
CA THR A 59 5.32 1.31 -10.61
C THR A 59 4.07 2.08 -11.02
N VAL A 60 2.91 1.73 -10.46
CA VAL A 60 1.64 2.42 -10.71
C VAL A 60 1.71 3.87 -10.26
N LEU A 61 2.18 4.15 -9.04
CA LEU A 61 2.27 5.50 -8.51
C LEU A 61 3.31 6.36 -9.25
N ALA A 62 4.45 5.77 -9.62
CA ALA A 62 5.52 6.46 -10.34
C ALA A 62 5.13 6.88 -11.77
N SER A 63 4.02 6.36 -12.32
CA SER A 63 3.46 6.85 -13.58
C SER A 63 2.91 8.28 -13.48
N ARG A 64 2.57 8.75 -12.28
CA ARG A 64 1.94 10.07 -12.04
C ARG A 64 2.64 10.94 -11.01
N PHE A 65 3.46 10.34 -10.15
CA PHE A 65 4.12 11.03 -9.06
C PHE A 65 5.63 10.82 -9.11
N PRO A 66 6.44 11.75 -8.56
CA PRO A 66 7.88 11.56 -8.45
C PRO A 66 8.20 10.25 -7.72
N LEU A 67 9.19 9.50 -8.21
CA LEU A 67 9.53 8.16 -7.70
C LEU A 67 9.78 8.12 -6.19
N ASN A 68 10.40 9.16 -5.62
CA ASN A 68 10.64 9.25 -4.19
C ASN A 68 9.33 9.34 -3.38
N ARG A 69 8.32 10.05 -3.90
CA ARG A 69 7.00 10.16 -3.27
C ARG A 69 6.20 8.87 -3.43
N ALA A 70 6.24 8.26 -4.62
CA ALA A 70 5.65 6.95 -4.86
C ALA A 70 6.20 5.88 -3.89
N ARG A 71 7.52 5.87 -3.67
CA ARG A 71 8.18 5.01 -2.68
C ARG A 71 7.73 5.29 -1.25
N ALA A 72 7.68 6.56 -0.84
CA ALA A 72 7.26 6.95 0.50
C ALA A 72 5.80 6.53 0.78
N ALA A 73 4.91 6.78 -0.17
CA ALA A 73 3.50 6.38 -0.09
C ALA A 73 3.34 4.85 -0.02
N ALA A 74 4.12 4.08 -0.77
CA ALA A 74 4.09 2.62 -0.71
C ALA A 74 4.53 2.08 0.66
N VAL A 75 5.61 2.62 1.23
CA VAL A 75 6.10 2.24 2.57
C VAL A 75 5.08 2.64 3.65
N PHE A 76 4.47 3.81 3.53
CA PHE A 76 3.40 4.22 4.44
C PHE A 76 2.21 3.26 4.39
N LEU A 77 1.78 2.87 3.18
CA LEU A 77 0.66 1.95 3.03
C LEU A 77 0.98 0.56 3.58
N ASP A 78 2.19 0.03 3.38
CA ASP A 78 2.67 -1.20 4.05
C ASP A 78 2.46 -1.11 5.57
N GLY A 79 2.89 0.01 6.17
CA GLY A 79 2.74 0.25 7.61
C GLY A 79 1.28 0.36 8.06
N ALA A 80 0.43 1.04 7.29
CA ALA A 80 -0.99 1.17 7.58
C ALA A 80 -1.74 -0.17 7.51
N LEU A 81 -1.35 -1.06 6.58
CA LEU A 81 -1.89 -2.42 6.49
C LEU A 81 -1.49 -3.25 7.71
N LEU A 82 -0.22 -3.16 8.15
CA LEU A 82 0.24 -3.84 9.37
C LEU A 82 -0.43 -3.29 10.63
N ASP A 83 -0.64 -1.97 10.70
CA ASP A 83 -1.39 -1.30 11.77
C ASP A 83 -2.83 -1.84 11.84
N ALA A 84 -3.52 -1.90 10.70
CA ALA A 84 -4.88 -2.48 10.63
C ALA A 84 -4.95 -3.96 11.05
N LEU A 85 -3.91 -4.75 10.81
CA LEU A 85 -3.86 -6.16 11.19
C LEU A 85 -3.49 -6.39 12.66
N SER A 86 -2.73 -5.48 13.27
CA SER A 86 -2.05 -5.74 14.56
C SER A 86 -2.46 -4.81 15.70
N ASN A 87 -3.07 -3.66 15.39
CA ASN A 87 -3.43 -2.64 16.37
C ASN A 87 -4.94 -2.71 16.70
N PRO A 88 -5.35 -2.72 17.99
CA PRO A 88 -6.76 -2.67 18.36
C PRO A 88 -7.47 -1.37 17.96
N THR A 89 -6.72 -0.29 17.72
CA THR A 89 -7.25 1.01 17.29
C THR A 89 -6.43 1.53 16.11
N PRO A 90 -6.59 0.95 14.91
CA PRO A 90 -5.79 1.31 13.75
C PRO A 90 -6.24 2.66 13.17
N LEU A 91 -5.43 3.22 12.27
CA LEU A 91 -5.81 4.39 11.50
C LEU A 91 -7.11 4.15 10.72
N THR A 92 -7.98 5.16 10.71
CA THR A 92 -9.20 5.09 9.90
C THR A 92 -8.85 5.16 8.41
N PRO A 93 -9.67 4.58 7.51
CA PRO A 93 -9.45 4.72 6.06
C PRO A 93 -9.35 6.18 5.60
N ALA A 94 -10.08 7.09 6.26
CA ALA A 94 -10.01 8.52 5.98
C ALA A 94 -8.64 9.11 6.35
N ALA A 95 -8.11 8.79 7.53
CA ALA A 95 -6.79 9.24 7.97
C ALA A 95 -5.66 8.69 7.06
N VAL A 96 -5.78 7.43 6.63
CA VAL A 96 -4.85 6.84 5.65
C VAL A 96 -4.92 7.59 4.31
N ALA A 97 -6.12 7.93 3.83
CA ALA A 97 -6.29 8.69 2.60
C ALA A 97 -5.67 10.09 2.68
N GLU A 98 -5.87 10.81 3.78
CA GLU A 98 -5.27 12.14 4.00
C GLU A 98 -3.74 12.07 3.99
N ALA A 99 -3.15 11.15 4.77
CA ALA A 99 -1.71 10.98 4.81
C ALA A 99 -1.10 10.58 3.45
N LEU A 100 -1.78 9.72 2.68
CA LEU A 100 -1.36 9.36 1.32
C LEU A 100 -1.36 10.56 0.38
N ARG A 101 -2.39 11.41 0.44
CA ARG A 101 -2.44 12.64 -0.37
C ARG A 101 -1.30 13.58 -0.03
N ASP A 102 -0.98 13.75 1.24
CA ASP A 102 0.12 14.59 1.69
C ASP A 102 1.48 14.05 1.21
N LEU A 103 1.70 12.73 1.29
CA LEU A 103 2.93 12.08 0.83
C LEU A 103 3.11 12.15 -0.69
N LEU A 104 2.04 11.96 -1.45
CA LEU A 104 2.07 12.01 -2.92
C LEU A 104 2.17 13.46 -3.42
N GLY A 105 1.52 14.39 -2.72
CA GLY A 105 1.41 15.79 -3.10
C GLY A 105 0.76 15.95 -4.49
N THR A 106 1.14 17.00 -5.19
CA THR A 106 0.62 17.27 -6.54
C THR A 106 1.19 16.30 -7.59
N PRO A 107 0.36 15.78 -8.52
CA PRO A 107 0.81 14.96 -9.64
C PRO A 107 1.81 15.70 -10.55
N VAL A 108 2.66 14.93 -11.24
CA VAL A 108 3.49 15.42 -12.34
C VAL A 108 2.61 15.47 -13.61
N ARG A 109 2.68 16.58 -14.36
CA ARG A 109 1.99 16.71 -15.66
C ARG A 109 2.62 15.82 -16.72
#